data_AF-A0A3N5GG97-F1
#
_entry.id   AF-A0A3N5GG97-F1
#
_cell.length_a   1.000
_cell.length_b   1.000
_cell.length_c   1.000
_cell.angle_alpha   90.00
_cell.angle_beta   90.00
_cell.angle_gamma   90.00
#
_symmetry.space_group_name_H-M   'P 1'
#
loop_
_entity.id
_entity.type
_entity.pdbx_description
1 polymer ?
#
loop_
_entity_poly.entity_id
_entity_poly.type
_entity_poly.pdbx_seq_one_letter_code
_entity_poly.pdbx_strand_id
1 'polypeptide(L)'
;MGRFCRLFIAFAALVLVPSAVYAQASITGSVKDTSGAVLPGVTVEAASPVLIEKVRTAVTDGNGIFQITELRPGTYTVTFALTGFSTVKRDGVELRGDSITQLNVDMRVGGLEETVTVTG
;
A
#
# COMPACT_ATOMS: atom_id res chain seq x y z
N MET A 1 -26.12 12.97 49.62
CA MET A 1 -25.12 12.02 49.06
C MET A 1 -25.47 11.43 47.68
N GLY A 2 -26.64 11.67 47.06
CA GLY A 2 -27.02 10.97 45.81
C GLY A 2 -26.76 11.71 44.48
N ARG A 3 -26.56 13.04 44.52
CA ARG A 3 -26.43 13.88 43.31
C ARG A 3 -24.98 13.93 42.78
N PHE A 4 -24.00 13.81 43.69
CA PHE A 4 -22.58 13.77 43.35
C PHE A 4 -22.14 12.45 42.68
N CYS A 5 -22.68 11.30 43.12
CA CYS A 5 -22.43 10.02 42.43
C CYS A 5 -22.98 10.00 41.00
N ARG A 6 -24.14 10.63 40.76
CA ARG A 6 -24.74 10.69 39.41
C ARG A 6 -23.93 11.57 38.45
N LEU A 7 -23.32 12.66 38.93
CA LEU A 7 -22.42 13.48 38.12
C LEU A 7 -21.10 12.78 37.81
N PHE A 8 -20.56 12.01 38.76
CA PHE A 8 -19.31 11.26 38.56
C PHE A 8 -19.47 10.14 37.51
N ILE A 9 -20.62 9.46 37.49
CA ILE A 9 -20.93 8.41 36.51
C ILE A 9 -21.12 8.99 35.10
N ALA A 10 -21.70 10.18 34.96
CA ALA A 10 -21.86 10.84 33.67
C ALA A 10 -20.52 11.32 33.07
N PHE A 11 -19.56 11.71 33.90
CA PHE A 11 -18.22 12.12 33.44
C PHE A 11 -17.38 10.92 32.97
N ALA A 12 -17.53 9.76 33.61
CA ALA A 12 -16.84 8.52 33.21
C ALA A 12 -17.35 7.97 31.86
N ALA A 13 -18.61 8.22 31.50
CA ALA A 13 -19.20 7.76 30.23
C ALA A 13 -18.75 8.60 29.01
N LEU A 14 -18.26 9.84 29.20
CA LEU A 14 -17.82 10.71 28.11
C LEU A 14 -16.40 10.38 27.61
N VAL A 15 -15.62 9.62 28.38
CA VAL A 15 -14.23 9.23 28.03
C VAL A 15 -14.19 7.94 27.19
N LEU A 16 -15.33 7.26 27.02
CA LEU A 16 -15.43 6.07 26.17
C LEU A 16 -15.70 6.44 24.70
N VAL A 17 -14.89 7.34 24.12
CA VAL A 17 -14.89 7.51 22.67
C VAL A 17 -14.11 6.34 22.09
N PRO A 18 -14.71 5.44 21.29
CA PRO A 18 -13.93 4.46 20.57
C PRO A 18 -13.07 5.23 19.58
N SER A 19 -11.77 5.29 19.82
CA SER A 19 -10.81 5.67 18.79
C SER A 19 -10.99 4.66 17.66
N ALA A 20 -11.58 5.08 16.54
CA ALA A 20 -11.60 4.30 15.33
C ALA A 20 -10.14 4.10 14.90
N VAL A 21 -9.54 2.98 15.31
CA VAL A 21 -8.24 2.54 14.81
C VAL A 21 -8.49 2.16 13.36
N TYR A 22 -8.16 3.07 12.45
CA TYR A 22 -8.11 2.75 11.04
C TYR A 22 -6.93 1.80 10.84
N ALA A 23 -7.23 0.51 10.65
CA ALA A 23 -6.25 -0.47 10.23
C ALA A 23 -5.75 -0.10 8.84
N GLN A 24 -4.71 0.74 8.78
CA GLN A 24 -4.09 1.20 7.54
C GLN A 24 -2.99 0.22 7.16
N ALA A 25 -3.27 -0.64 6.19
CA ALA A 25 -2.26 -1.50 5.60
C ALA A 25 -1.33 -0.68 4.70
N SER A 26 -0.14 -1.22 4.43
CA SER A 26 0.79 -0.59 3.49
C SER A 26 1.50 -1.62 2.62
N ILE A 27 1.84 -1.21 1.40
CA ILE A 27 2.71 -1.97 0.51
C ILE A 27 4.04 -1.25 0.47
N THR A 28 5.11 -1.98 0.75
CA THR A 28 6.49 -1.48 0.65
C THR A 28 7.28 -2.40 -0.25
N GLY A 29 8.42 -1.94 -0.75
CA GLY A 29 9.29 -2.84 -1.49
C GLY A 29 10.41 -2.11 -2.21
N SER A 30 11.19 -2.87 -2.95
CA SER A 30 12.24 -2.35 -3.82
C SER A 30 12.04 -2.78 -5.26
N VAL A 31 12.36 -1.88 -6.19
CA VAL A 31 12.38 -2.15 -7.61
C VAL A 31 13.82 -2.18 -8.11
N LYS A 32 14.17 -3.23 -8.85
CA LYS A 32 15.50 -3.44 -9.43
C LYS A 32 15.38 -3.84 -10.89
N ASP A 33 16.48 -3.77 -11.63
CA ASP A 33 16.60 -4.42 -12.94
C ASP A 33 17.17 -5.85 -12.80
N THR A 34 17.05 -6.66 -13.85
CA THR A 34 17.64 -8.01 -13.95
C THR A 34 19.15 -8.09 -13.68
N SER A 35 19.89 -6.99 -13.84
CA SER A 35 21.30 -6.87 -13.46
C SER A 35 21.54 -6.68 -11.95
N GLY A 36 20.48 -6.49 -11.16
CA GLY A 36 20.52 -6.19 -9.73
C GLY A 36 20.66 -4.71 -9.38
N ALA A 37 20.71 -3.82 -10.39
CA ALA A 37 20.73 -2.37 -10.19
C ALA A 37 19.39 -1.86 -9.64
N VAL A 38 19.41 -0.94 -8.68
CA VAL A 38 18.20 -0.30 -8.15
C VAL A 38 17.62 0.69 -9.16
N LEU A 39 16.29 0.78 -9.23
CA LEU A 39 15.59 1.63 -10.19
C LEU A 39 14.84 2.76 -9.47
N PRO A 40 15.39 3.98 -9.44
CA PRO A 40 14.69 5.16 -8.96
C PRO A 40 13.69 5.70 -10.02
N GLY A 41 12.64 6.39 -9.57
CA GLY A 41 11.67 7.04 -10.47
C GLY A 41 10.62 6.12 -11.10
N VAL A 42 10.61 4.83 -10.76
CA VAL A 42 9.54 3.89 -11.13
C VAL A 42 8.23 4.37 -10.51
N THR A 43 7.20 4.52 -11.33
CA THR A 43 5.83 4.78 -10.89
C THR A 43 5.20 3.46 -10.47
N VAL A 44 4.73 3.39 -9.22
CA VAL A 44 4.06 2.24 -8.63
C VAL A 44 2.60 2.59 -8.40
N GLU A 45 1.71 1.85 -9.02
CA GLU A 45 0.26 2.07 -8.97
C GLU A 45 -0.42 0.86 -8.32
N ALA A 46 -1.03 1.05 -7.16
CA ALA A 46 -1.87 0.05 -6.49
C ALA A 46 -3.35 0.34 -6.78
N ALA A 47 -3.98 -0.50 -7.59
CA ALA A 47 -5.39 -0.45 -7.94
C ALA A 47 -6.19 -1.52 -7.19
N SER A 48 -7.36 -1.16 -6.68
CA SER A 48 -8.28 -2.13 -6.06
C SER A 48 -9.73 -1.63 -6.05
N PRO A 49 -10.72 -2.52 -6.24
CA PRO A 49 -12.12 -2.18 -6.03
C PRO A 49 -12.45 -1.84 -4.56
N VAL A 50 -11.59 -2.20 -3.60
CA VAL A 50 -11.80 -1.86 -2.17
C VAL A 50 -11.37 -0.43 -1.81
N LEU A 51 -10.60 0.23 -2.68
CA LEU A 51 -10.23 1.64 -2.51
C LEU A 51 -11.37 2.56 -2.94
N ILE A 52 -11.62 3.62 -2.16
CA ILE A 52 -12.56 4.69 -2.54
C ILE A 52 -12.06 5.42 -3.79
N GLU A 53 -10.76 5.72 -3.82
CA GLU A 53 -10.09 6.44 -4.92
C GLU A 53 -9.75 5.53 -6.11
N LYS A 54 -10.09 4.24 -6.04
CA LYS A 54 -9.77 3.14 -6.98
C LYS A 54 -8.27 2.84 -7.16
N VAL A 55 -7.42 3.86 -7.07
CA VAL A 55 -5.99 3.78 -7.35
C VAL A 55 -5.22 4.64 -6.35
N ARG A 56 -4.07 4.14 -5.89
CA ARG A 56 -3.05 4.90 -5.15
C ARG A 56 -1.71 4.75 -5.85
N THR A 57 -0.98 5.86 -5.98
CA THR A 57 0.32 5.89 -6.66
C THR A 57 1.44 6.31 -5.71
N ALA A 58 2.62 5.76 -5.93
CA ALA A 58 3.87 6.17 -5.32
C ALA A 58 5.00 6.13 -6.37
N VAL A 59 6.12 6.77 -6.06
CA VAL A 59 7.32 6.75 -6.90
C VAL A 59 8.47 6.20 -6.07
N THR A 60 9.30 5.35 -6.69
CA THR A 60 10.51 4.84 -6.03
C THR A 60 11.54 5.94 -5.79
N ASP A 61 12.19 5.89 -4.64
CA ASP A 61 13.24 6.82 -4.23
C ASP A 61 14.61 6.49 -4.88
N GLY A 62 15.65 7.22 -4.48
CA GLY A 62 17.02 7.03 -4.98
C GLY A 62 17.63 5.64 -4.70
N ASN A 63 17.07 4.87 -3.78
CA ASN A 63 17.47 3.50 -3.47
C ASN A 63 16.57 2.46 -4.16
N GLY A 64 15.64 2.90 -5.02
CA GLY A 64 14.64 2.05 -5.67
C GLY A 64 13.54 1.59 -4.71
N ILE A 65 13.38 2.22 -3.54
CA ILE A 65 12.40 1.83 -2.53
C ILE A 65 11.10 2.61 -2.73
N PHE A 66 9.96 1.95 -2.61
CA PHE A 66 8.64 2.59 -2.61
C PHE A 66 7.83 2.20 -1.38
N GLN A 67 6.87 3.06 -1.04
CA GLN A 67 5.90 2.81 0.02
C GLN A 67 4.55 3.44 -0.35
N ILE A 68 3.51 2.63 -0.33
CA ILE A 68 2.11 3.04 -0.48
C ILE A 68 1.41 2.77 0.85
N THR A 69 1.01 3.84 1.54
CA THR A 69 0.33 3.79 2.84
C THR A 69 -1.19 3.96 2.70
N GLU A 70 -1.89 3.83 3.83
CA GLU A 70 -3.33 4.09 3.93
C GLU A 70 -4.19 3.16 3.06
N LEU A 71 -3.70 1.96 2.80
CA LEU A 71 -4.41 0.95 2.03
C LEU A 71 -5.39 0.23 2.93
N ARG A 72 -6.57 -0.07 2.39
CA ARG A 72 -7.58 -0.88 3.06
C ARG A 72 -7.26 -2.36 2.87
N PRO A 73 -7.60 -3.22 3.84
CA PRO A 73 -7.50 -4.66 3.65
C PRO A 73 -8.31 -5.12 2.43
N GLY A 74 -7.72 -5.98 1.60
CA GLY A 74 -8.30 -6.42 0.35
C GLY A 74 -7.24 -6.88 -0.66
N THR A 75 -7.69 -7.25 -1.85
CA THR A 75 -6.81 -7.67 -2.95
C THR A 75 -6.49 -6.49 -3.85
N TYR A 76 -5.21 -6.34 -4.19
CA TYR A 76 -4.70 -5.26 -5.01
C TYR A 76 -4.00 -5.79 -6.25
N THR A 77 -4.08 -5.00 -7.30
CA THR A 77 -3.24 -5.11 -8.48
C THR A 77 -2.21 -3.99 -8.39
N VAL A 78 -0.92 -4.34 -8.39
CA VAL A 78 0.18 -3.37 -8.34
C VAL A 78 0.89 -3.34 -9.69
N THR A 79 0.94 -2.18 -10.32
CA THR A 79 1.58 -1.95 -11.62
C THR A 79 2.82 -1.10 -11.44
N PHE A 80 3.93 -1.51 -12.06
CA PHE A 80 5.22 -0.84 -12.02
C PHE A 80 5.57 -0.35 -13.42
N ALA A 81 5.74 0.95 -13.58
CA ALA A 81 5.99 1.58 -14.88
C ALA A 81 7.19 2.54 -14.79
N LEU A 82 8.13 2.41 -15.74
CA LEU A 82 9.27 3.29 -15.90
C LEU A 82 9.63 3.37 -17.39
N THR A 83 9.88 4.57 -17.90
CA THR A 83 10.25 4.76 -19.31
C THR A 83 11.52 3.99 -19.66
N GLY A 84 11.48 3.22 -20.75
CA GLY A 84 12.59 2.37 -21.19
C GLY A 84 12.61 0.96 -20.55
N PHE A 85 11.66 0.66 -19.67
CA PHE A 85 11.48 -0.65 -19.06
C PHE A 85 10.10 -1.24 -19.41
N SER A 86 10.01 -2.58 -19.41
CA SER A 86 8.73 -3.28 -19.51
C SER A 86 7.88 -3.05 -18.26
N THR A 87 6.60 -2.74 -18.45
CA THR A 87 5.63 -2.61 -17.36
C THR A 87 5.42 -3.96 -16.68
N VAL A 88 5.60 -4.01 -15.37
CA VAL A 88 5.35 -5.23 -14.58
C VAL A 88 4.05 -5.09 -13.84
N LYS A 89 3.19 -6.10 -13.94
CA LYS A 89 1.90 -6.13 -13.25
C LYS A 89 1.85 -7.30 -12.26
N ARG A 90 1.52 -6.99 -11.01
CA ARG A 90 1.37 -7.94 -9.92
C ARG A 90 -0.08 -7.96 -9.49
N ASP A 91 -0.82 -8.95 -9.97
CA ASP A 91 -2.20 -9.19 -9.56
C ASP A 91 -2.23 -10.05 -8.30
N GLY A 92 -3.33 -9.96 -7.52
CA GLY A 92 -3.55 -10.86 -6.38
C GLY A 92 -2.81 -10.49 -5.10
N VAL A 93 -2.31 -9.25 -4.96
CA VAL A 93 -1.61 -8.81 -3.74
C VAL A 93 -2.62 -8.66 -2.61
N GLU A 94 -2.68 -9.64 -1.71
CA GLU A 94 -3.58 -9.62 -0.55
C GLU A 94 -3.00 -8.80 0.60
N LEU A 95 -3.73 -7.76 1.02
CA LEU A 95 -3.45 -7.00 2.24
C LEU A 95 -4.38 -7.45 3.37
N ARG A 96 -3.77 -7.93 4.45
CA ARG A 96 -4.47 -8.24 5.71
C ARG A 96 -4.44 -6.99 6.62
N GLY A 97 -5.47 -6.83 7.47
CA GLY A 97 -5.57 -5.69 8.40
C GLY A 97 -4.30 -5.49 9.24
N ASP A 98 -3.85 -4.23 9.33
CA ASP A 98 -2.61 -3.80 10.00
C ASP A 98 -1.29 -4.39 9.46
N SER A 99 -1.31 -5.03 8.28
CA SER A 99 -0.10 -5.65 7.71
C SER A 99 0.67 -4.72 6.78
N ILE A 100 2.00 -4.82 6.86
CA ILE A 100 2.93 -4.31 5.85
C ILE A 100 3.22 -5.47 4.89
N THR A 101 2.84 -5.33 3.62
CA THR A 101 3.18 -6.31 2.58
C THR A 101 4.42 -5.84 1.85
N GLN A 102 5.48 -6.64 1.86
CA GLN A 102 6.69 -6.35 1.10
C GLN A 102 6.62 -6.99 -0.30
N LEU A 103 6.82 -6.17 -1.34
CA LEU A 103 6.75 -6.58 -2.74
C LEU A 103 8.00 -6.11 -3.48
N ASN A 104 8.95 -7.02 -3.68
CA ASN A 104 10.16 -6.75 -4.47
C ASN A 104 9.92 -7.15 -5.93
N VAL A 105 10.32 -6.29 -6.87
CA VAL A 105 10.07 -6.51 -8.30
C VAL A 105 11.33 -6.23 -9.10
N ASP A 106 11.66 -7.17 -9.98
CA ASP A 106 12.66 -6.98 -11.02
C ASP A 106 11.96 -6.58 -12.32
N MET A 107 12.30 -5.40 -12.84
CA MET A 107 11.90 -4.92 -14.15
C MET A 107 12.96 -5.31 -15.18
N ARG A 108 12.54 -5.50 -16.44
CA ARG A 108 13.45 -5.73 -17.56
C ARG A 108 13.48 -4.49 -18.42
N VAL A 109 14.66 -4.15 -18.94
CA VAL A 109 14.74 -3.20 -20.05
C VAL A 109 13.91 -3.75 -21.21
N GLY A 110 12.95 -2.96 -21.67
CA GLY A 110 11.99 -3.38 -22.69
C GLY A 110 11.48 -2.18 -23.45
N GLY A 111 11.54 -2.27 -24.78
CA GLY A 111 10.91 -1.29 -25.66
C GLY A 111 9.41 -1.55 -25.72
N LEU A 112 8.62 -0.59 -25.24
CA LEU A 112 7.15 -0.53 -25.31
C LEU A 112 6.38 -1.82 -24.90
N GLU A 113 5.78 -1.76 -23.70
CA GLU A 113 4.57 -2.47 -23.29
C GLU A 113 4.53 -4.01 -23.48
N GLU A 114 5.45 -4.75 -22.85
CA GLU A 114 5.16 -6.14 -22.48
C GLU A 114 4.68 -6.21 -21.03
N THR A 115 3.38 -6.48 -20.83
CA THR A 115 2.82 -6.71 -19.48
C THR A 115 3.23 -8.08 -19.00
N VAL A 116 4.23 -8.14 -18.11
CA VAL A 116 4.60 -9.39 -17.43
C VAL A 116 3.73 -9.54 -16.19
N THR A 117 2.73 -10.42 -16.28
CA THR A 117 1.95 -10.84 -15.10
C THR A 117 2.73 -11.89 -14.35
N VAL A 118 3.11 -11.59 -13.11
CA VAL A 118 3.73 -12.60 -12.25
C VAL A 118 2.70 -13.08 -11.24
N THR A 119 2.22 -14.29 -11.45
CA THR A 119 1.37 -15.03 -10.51
C THR A 119 2.27 -15.55 -9.39
N GLY A 120 2.17 -14.92 -8.21
CA GLY A 120 2.80 -15.37 -6.97
C GLY A 120 1.75 -15.92 -6.03
#